data_AF-A0A7X5E5K8-F1
#
_entry.id   AF-A0A7X5E5K8-F1
#
_cell.length_a   1.000
_cell.length_b   1.000
_cell.length_c   1.000
_cell.angle_alpha   90.00
_cell.angle_beta   90.00
_cell.angle_gamma   90.00
#
_symmetry.space_group_name_H-M   'P 1'
#
loop_
_entity.id
_entity.type
_entity.pdbx_description
1 polymer ?
#
loop_
_entity_poly.entity_id
_entity_poly.type
_entity_poly.pdbx_seq_one_letter_code
_entity_poly.pdbx_strand_id
1 'polypeptide(L)'
;MADKKTNENAPEQEQEQLAQQAPEQTTQQAPKQTKQTAQERAAVQKPKTETLLIPLDPNGTSDSVFLCVNGRNMLVRRGEPVEVPPEFAEAYRNAQAQEAAAMRAKRAAASG
;
A
#
# COMPACT_ATOMS: atom_id res chain seq x y z
N MET A 1 70.97 7.74 -21.05
CA MET A 1 70.23 7.75 -22.33
C MET A 1 68.77 8.06 -22.02
N ALA A 2 68.25 9.13 -22.59
CA ALA A 2 66.85 9.52 -22.53
C ALA A 2 66.00 8.64 -23.44
N ASP A 3 64.72 8.48 -23.11
CA ASP A 3 63.54 8.28 -23.99
C ASP A 3 62.41 7.75 -23.10
N LYS A 4 61.13 8.11 -23.18
CA LYS A 4 60.36 9.20 -23.77
C LYS A 4 58.91 8.94 -23.29
N LYS A 5 58.18 10.01 -22.96
CA LYS A 5 56.73 10.18 -23.19
C LYS A 5 55.68 9.40 -22.36
N THR A 6 54.85 10.22 -21.66
CA THR A 6 53.36 10.18 -21.70
C THR A 6 52.73 9.07 -20.85
N ASN A 7 51.83 9.29 -19.89
CA ASN A 7 50.63 10.14 -19.85
C ASN A 7 50.08 10.11 -18.41
N GLU A 8 49.56 11.23 -17.91
CA GLU A 8 48.72 11.24 -16.73
C GLU A 8 47.31 10.75 -17.11
N ASN A 9 46.84 9.68 -16.48
CA ASN A 9 45.46 9.58 -16.01
C ASN A 9 45.29 8.34 -15.14
N ALA A 10 44.75 8.56 -13.94
CA ALA A 10 44.15 7.54 -13.10
C ALA A 10 42.76 7.16 -13.65
N PRO A 11 41.98 6.33 -12.93
CA PRO A 11 42.04 4.89 -12.81
C PRO A 11 40.77 4.27 -13.48
N GLU A 12 40.39 3.06 -13.10
CA GLU A 12 39.05 2.46 -13.31
C GLU A 12 38.86 1.64 -14.59
N GLN A 13 37.95 0.65 -14.48
CA GLN A 13 37.42 -0.26 -15.52
C GLN A 13 37.90 -1.71 -15.52
N GLU A 14 37.84 -2.36 -14.36
CA GLU A 14 37.44 -3.78 -14.26
C GLU A 14 36.47 -3.96 -13.08
N GLN A 15 35.26 -3.42 -13.21
CA GLN A 15 34.08 -3.83 -12.45
C GLN A 15 32.87 -3.84 -13.39
N GLU A 16 32.96 -4.70 -14.40
CA GLU A 16 31.84 -5.00 -15.27
C GLU A 16 31.46 -6.45 -15.04
N GLN A 17 30.51 -6.65 -14.12
CA GLN A 17 29.50 -7.71 -14.07
C GLN A 17 29.11 -8.02 -12.62
N LEU A 18 28.16 -7.26 -12.10
CA LEU A 18 26.93 -7.84 -11.57
C LEU A 18 25.85 -6.76 -11.62
N ALA A 19 25.39 -6.51 -12.84
CA ALA A 19 24.16 -5.78 -13.07
C ALA A 19 22.98 -6.55 -12.44
N GLN A 20 22.03 -5.78 -11.91
CA GLN A 20 20.64 -6.15 -11.65
C GLN A 20 20.38 -6.82 -10.30
N GLN A 21 20.09 -6.00 -9.29
CA GLN A 21 18.77 -5.96 -8.62
C GLN A 21 18.79 -4.95 -7.46
N ALA A 22 18.54 -3.69 -7.79
CA ALA A 22 17.90 -2.76 -6.88
C ALA A 22 16.42 -2.69 -7.27
N PRO A 23 15.50 -2.79 -6.30
CA PRO A 23 14.30 -1.98 -6.36
C PRO A 23 14.47 -0.85 -5.35
N GLU A 24 14.81 0.30 -5.92
CA GLU A 24 14.66 1.61 -5.30
C GLU A 24 13.21 1.77 -4.82
N GLN A 25 12.96 1.58 -3.53
CA GLN A 25 11.74 2.09 -2.90
C GLN A 25 12.04 3.48 -2.34
N THR A 26 12.10 4.46 -3.24
CA THR A 26 11.95 5.88 -2.90
C THR A 26 10.67 6.40 -3.52
N THR A 27 9.67 6.54 -2.65
CA THR A 27 8.81 7.71 -2.50
C THR A 27 8.40 8.43 -3.79
N GLN A 28 7.28 8.04 -4.41
CA GLN A 28 6.36 8.97 -5.07
C GLN A 28 4.95 8.38 -5.09
N GLN A 29 3.99 9.02 -4.41
CA GLN A 29 2.64 9.25 -4.94
C GLN A 29 1.85 10.18 -4.02
N ALA A 30 1.87 11.46 -4.41
CA ALA A 30 0.87 12.44 -4.04
C ALA A 30 -0.54 11.95 -4.43
N PRO A 31 -1.60 12.28 -3.67
CA PRO A 31 -2.94 11.79 -3.96
C PRO A 31 -3.52 12.56 -5.14
N LYS A 32 -3.40 11.99 -6.34
CA LYS A 32 -4.17 12.42 -7.51
C LYS A 32 -5.10 11.30 -7.92
N GLN A 33 -6.40 11.59 -7.80
CA GLN A 33 -7.51 10.86 -8.40
C GLN A 33 -7.11 10.32 -9.78
N THR A 34 -7.12 9.00 -9.93
CA THR A 34 -7.20 8.38 -11.26
C THR A 34 -8.34 7.39 -11.25
N LYS A 35 -9.41 7.82 -11.92
CA LYS A 35 -10.55 7.00 -12.34
C LYS A 35 -10.01 5.73 -13.01
N GLN A 36 -10.16 4.58 -12.37
CA GLN A 36 -10.05 3.30 -13.07
C GLN A 36 -11.42 2.92 -13.59
N THR A 37 -11.62 3.24 -14.88
CA THR A 37 -12.67 2.77 -15.75
C THR A 37 -12.53 1.24 -15.89
N ALA A 38 -13.44 0.49 -15.28
CA ALA A 38 -13.73 -0.89 -15.67
C ALA A 38 -15.14 -0.90 -16.24
N GLN A 39 -15.23 -1.25 -17.52
CA GLN A 39 -16.43 -1.20 -18.34
C GLN A 39 -17.52 -2.16 -17.85
N GLU A 40 -18.69 -1.58 -17.60
CA GLU A 40 -20.01 -1.98 -18.11
C GLU A 40 -20.50 -3.42 -17.86
N ARG A 41 -21.46 -3.60 -16.93
CA ARG A 41 -22.92 -3.69 -17.22
C ARG A 41 -23.67 -4.32 -16.04
N ALA A 42 -24.12 -3.51 -15.08
CA ALA A 42 -25.22 -3.86 -14.19
C ALA A 42 -25.92 -2.56 -13.77
N ALA A 43 -27.24 -2.57 -13.83
CA ALA A 43 -28.17 -1.46 -13.67
C ALA A 43 -27.68 -0.33 -12.74
N VAL A 44 -27.77 0.91 -13.25
CA VAL A 44 -27.54 2.16 -12.51
C VAL A 44 -28.62 2.33 -11.44
N GLN A 45 -28.52 1.54 -10.38
CA GLN A 45 -29.00 1.94 -9.07
C GLN A 45 -27.91 2.88 -8.54
N LYS A 46 -28.28 4.11 -8.16
CA LYS A 46 -27.35 5.07 -7.54
C LYS A 46 -26.47 4.31 -6.55
N PRO A 47 -25.13 4.39 -6.64
CA PRO A 47 -24.28 3.65 -5.72
C PRO A 47 -24.66 4.10 -4.32
N LYS A 48 -25.27 3.21 -3.55
CA LYS A 48 -25.47 3.45 -2.13
C LYS A 48 -24.05 3.59 -1.58
N THR A 49 -23.72 4.74 -1.04
CA THR A 49 -22.46 4.98 -0.32
C THR A 49 -22.75 4.89 1.16
N GLU A 50 -21.78 4.40 1.92
CA GLU A 50 -21.82 4.37 3.37
C GLU A 50 -20.63 5.16 3.90
N THR A 51 -20.85 5.96 4.94
CA THR A 51 -19.77 6.68 5.60
C THR A 51 -18.99 5.73 6.50
N LEU A 52 -17.73 5.48 6.15
CA LEU A 52 -16.81 4.67 6.94
C LEU A 52 -15.82 5.59 7.68
N LEU A 53 -15.75 5.43 9.01
CA LEU A 53 -14.75 6.08 9.85
C LEU A 53 -13.78 5.02 10.37
N ILE A 54 -12.53 5.10 9.92
CA ILE A 54 -11.44 4.24 10.39
C ILE A 54 -10.67 4.99 11.49
N PRO A 55 -10.51 4.42 12.70
CA PRO A 55 -9.69 5.04 13.74
C PRO A 55 -8.25 5.29 13.29
N LEU A 56 -7.66 6.36 13.84
CA LEU A 56 -6.23 6.63 13.68
C LEU A 56 -5.40 5.46 14.21
N ASP A 57 -4.27 5.23 13.56
CA ASP A 57 -3.31 4.23 14.00
C ASP A 57 -2.60 4.74 15.28
N PRO A 58 -2.59 3.98 16.39
CA PRO A 58 -1.98 4.43 17.64
C PRO A 58 -0.46 4.57 17.55
N ASN A 59 0.18 3.90 16.60
CA ASN A 59 1.63 4.00 16.36
C ASN A 59 1.98 5.05 15.32
N GLY A 60 0.99 5.76 14.74
CA GLY A 60 1.19 6.74 13.67
C GLY A 60 1.87 6.16 12.43
N THR A 61 1.85 4.83 12.25
CA THR A 61 2.65 4.17 11.20
C THR A 61 1.98 4.29 9.83
N SER A 62 0.67 4.50 9.77
CA SER A 62 -0.06 4.62 8.51
C SER A 62 -1.31 5.48 8.66
N ASP A 63 -1.40 6.56 7.86
CA ASP A 63 -2.56 7.46 7.81
C ASP A 63 -3.70 6.92 6.92
N SER A 64 -3.54 5.73 6.34
CA SER A 64 -4.49 5.17 5.38
C SER A 64 -4.58 3.66 5.49
N VAL A 65 -5.72 3.12 5.10
CA VAL A 65 -6.00 1.69 5.00
C VAL A 65 -6.29 1.34 3.56
N PHE A 66 -5.60 0.30 3.08
CA PHE A 66 -5.87 -0.27 1.77
C PHE A 66 -6.91 -1.38 1.92
N LEU A 67 -8.08 -1.21 1.31
CA LEU A 67 -9.15 -2.20 1.32
C LEU A 67 -9.25 -2.86 -0.05
N CYS A 68 -9.43 -4.17 -0.06
CA CYS A 68 -9.61 -4.98 -1.26
C CYS A 68 -10.83 -5.89 -1.11
N VAL A 69 -11.76 -5.81 -2.07
CA VAL A 69 -12.97 -6.63 -2.11
C VAL A 69 -13.21 -7.10 -3.54
N ASN A 70 -13.23 -8.41 -3.76
CA ASN A 70 -13.54 -9.02 -5.07
C ASN A 70 -12.73 -8.42 -6.25
N GLY A 71 -11.42 -8.20 -6.05
CA GLY A 71 -10.52 -7.62 -7.06
C GLY A 71 -10.62 -6.09 -7.22
N ARG A 72 -11.55 -5.43 -6.53
CA ARG A 72 -11.64 -3.97 -6.45
C ARG A 72 -10.88 -3.49 -5.22
N ASN A 73 -10.13 -2.41 -5.34
CA ASN A 73 -9.35 -1.86 -4.24
C ASN A 73 -9.58 -0.35 -4.08
N MET A 74 -9.36 0.14 -2.86
CA MET A 74 -9.44 1.56 -2.54
C MET A 74 -8.57 1.89 -1.32
N LEU A 75 -7.97 3.08 -1.35
CA LEU A 75 -7.26 3.65 -0.22
C LEU A 75 -8.21 4.56 0.58
N VAL A 76 -8.41 4.27 1.86
CA VAL A 76 -9.28 5.03 2.77
C VAL A 76 -8.42 5.74 3.80
N ARG A 77 -8.59 7.06 3.97
CA ARG A 77 -7.89 7.85 4.99
C ARG A 77 -8.42 7.51 6.38
N ARG A 78 -7.51 7.39 7.36
CA ARG A 78 -7.87 7.21 8.77
C ARG A 78 -8.24 8.55 9.40
N GLY A 79 -9.06 8.50 10.44
CA GLY A 79 -9.49 9.66 11.23
C GLY A 79 -10.55 10.54 10.57
N GLU A 80 -10.87 10.32 9.29
CA GLU A 80 -11.86 11.09 8.54
C GLU A 80 -13.04 10.21 8.14
N PRO A 81 -14.28 10.73 8.17
CA PRO A 81 -15.43 10.05 7.59
C PRO A 81 -15.31 10.04 6.06
N VAL A 82 -15.13 8.86 5.46
CA VAL A 82 -14.98 8.70 4.01
C VAL A 82 -16.21 7.97 3.45
N GLU A 83 -16.81 8.48 2.38
CA GLU A 83 -17.85 7.77 1.64
C GLU A 83 -17.25 6.61 0.84
N VAL A 84 -17.63 5.38 1.20
CA VAL A 84 -17.18 4.16 0.56
C VAL A 84 -18.37 3.34 0.07
N PRO A 85 -18.21 2.48 -0.94
CA PRO A 85 -19.24 1.51 -1.28
C PRO A 85 -19.49 0.52 -0.12
N PRO A 86 -20.72 0.03 0.07
CA PRO A 86 -21.11 -0.81 1.20
C PRO A 86 -20.29 -2.09 1.27
N GLU A 87 -19.86 -2.63 0.13
CA GLU A 87 -19.00 -3.81 0.07
C GLU A 87 -17.66 -3.59 0.80
N PHE A 88 -17.09 -2.39 0.74
CA PHE A 88 -15.85 -2.04 1.45
C PHE A 88 -16.10 -1.80 2.94
N ALA A 89 -17.21 -1.15 3.29
CA ALA A 89 -17.59 -0.94 4.69
C ALA A 89 -17.87 -2.27 5.41
N GLU A 90 -18.56 -3.19 4.75
CA GLU A 90 -18.82 -4.55 5.26
C GLU A 90 -17.52 -5.34 5.42
N ALA A 91 -16.65 -5.34 4.40
CA ALA A 91 -15.35 -6.02 4.48
C ALA A 91 -14.50 -5.51 5.66
N TYR A 92 -14.47 -4.19 5.87
CA TYR A 92 -13.78 -3.60 7.02
C TYR A 92 -14.37 -4.08 8.35
N ARG A 93 -15.70 -4.03 8.51
CA ARG A 93 -16.37 -4.53 9.74
C ARG A 93 -16.07 -6.01 10.00
N ASN A 94 -16.09 -6.82 8.96
CA ASN A 94 -15.79 -8.25 9.05
C ASN A 94 -14.34 -8.48 9.50
N ALA A 95 -13.40 -7.72 8.95
CA ALA A 95 -12.00 -7.76 9.38
C ALA A 95 -11.84 -7.42 10.87
N GLN A 96 -12.49 -6.35 11.35
CA GLN A 96 -12.45 -5.97 12.76
C GLN A 96 -13.04 -7.05 13.68
N ALA A 97 -14.16 -7.66 13.26
CA ALA A 97 -14.78 -8.75 14.00
C ALA A 97 -13.85 -9.98 14.06
N GLN A 98 -13.19 -10.31 12.95
CA GLN A 98 -12.24 -11.42 12.86
C GLN A 98 -11.01 -11.17 13.74
N GLU A 99 -10.45 -9.96 13.73
CA GLU A 99 -9.34 -9.57 14.60
C GLU A 99 -9.72 -9.69 16.08
N ALA A 100 -10.88 -9.16 16.47
CA ALA A 100 -11.38 -9.26 17.84
C ALA A 100 -11.64 -10.72 18.27
N ALA A 101 -12.15 -11.56 17.38
CA ALA A 101 -12.31 -12.99 17.64
C ALA A 101 -10.96 -13.69 17.82
N ALA A 102 -9.99 -13.41 16.94
CA ALA A 102 -8.65 -13.96 17.03
C ALA A 102 -7.93 -13.54 18.32
N MET A 103 -8.04 -12.27 18.72
CA MET A 103 -7.47 -11.77 19.97
C MET A 103 -8.06 -12.46 21.21
N ARG A 104 -9.38 -12.71 21.22
CA ARG A 104 -10.04 -13.48 22.29
C ARG A 104 -9.54 -14.91 22.34
N ALA A 105 -9.43 -15.58 21.19
CA ALA A 105 -8.93 -16.95 21.11
C ALA A 105 -7.47 -17.06 21.60
N LYS A 106 -6.60 -16.13 21.19
CA LYS A 106 -5.21 -16.05 21.67
C LYS A 106 -5.12 -15.88 23.18
N ARG A 107 -5.95 -15.00 23.76
CA ARG A 107 -5.98 -14.78 25.20
C ARG A 107 -6.44 -16.03 25.97
N ALA A 108 -7.47 -16.72 25.48
CA ALA A 108 -7.96 -17.95 26.09
C ALA A 108 -6.88 -19.05 26.07
N ALA A 109 -6.16 -19.20 24.95
CA ALA A 109 -5.07 -20.16 24.82
C ALA A 109 -3.85 -19.84 25.70
N ALA A 110 -3.60 -18.57 26.03
CA ALA A 110 -2.50 -18.16 26.90
C ALA A 110 -2.82 -18.29 28.41
N SER A 111 -4.10 -18.49 28.76
CA SER A 111 -4.56 -18.56 30.16
C SER A 111 -4.90 -19.97 30.65
N GLY A 112 -4.78 -20.99 29.79
CA GLY A 112 -5.01 -22.40 30.12
C GLY A 112 -3.72 -23.20 30.03
#